data_AF-A0A961XRK9-F1
#
_entry.id   AF-A0A961XRK9-F1
#
_cell.length_a   1.000
_cell.length_b   1.000
_cell.length_c   1.000
_cell.angle_alpha   90.00
_cell.angle_beta   90.00
_cell.angle_gamma   90.00
#
_symmetry.space_group_name_H-M   'P 1'
#
loop_
_entity.id
_entity.type
_entity.pdbx_description
1 polymer ?
#
loop_
_entity_poly.entity_id
_entity_poly.type
_entity_poly.pdbx_seq_one_letter_code
_entity_poly.pdbx_strand_id
1 'polypeptide(L)' 'MGLLIEGKWHDQWYDTKSTGGKFVRSDAQFRSWVTTDGAAGPTGEGGFAAEAGRYHLYVSL' A
#
# COMPACT_ATOMS: atom_id res chain seq x y z
N MET A 1 -1.10 -7.15 16.21
CA MET A 1 -0.80 -6.69 14.84
C MET A 1 -1.38 -7.74 13.90
N GLY A 2 -2.10 -7.35 12.85
CA GLY A 2 -2.85 -8.28 12.00
C GLY A 2 -2.61 -8.06 10.52
N LEU A 3 -3.17 -8.95 9.72
CA LEU A 3 -2.95 -9.05 8.28
C LEU A 3 -4.28 -9.16 7.54
N LEU A 4 -4.35 -8.61 6.34
CA LEU A 4 -5.42 -8.91 5.38
C LEU A 4 -4.98 -10.09 4.52
N ILE A 5 -5.70 -11.20 4.59
CA ILE A 5 -5.51 -12.39 3.74
C ILE A 5 -6.80 -12.59 2.96
N GLU A 6 -6.71 -12.51 1.63
CA GLU A 6 -7.87 -12.66 0.73
C GLU A 6 -9.05 -11.76 1.13
N GLY A 7 -8.75 -10.53 1.54
CA GLY A 7 -9.76 -9.54 1.95
C GLY A 7 -10.37 -9.76 3.34
N LYS A 8 -9.92 -10.76 4.10
CA LYS A 8 -10.36 -11.01 5.49
C LYS A 8 -9.30 -10.55 6.48
N TRP A 9 -9.73 -9.93 7.57
CA TRP A 9 -8.83 -9.53 8.66
C TRP A 9 -8.47 -10.74 9.52
N HIS A 10 -7.17 -10.95 9.73
CA HIS A 10 -6.65 -11.99 10.61
C HIS A 10 -5.82 -11.36 11.72
N ASP A 11 -6.19 -11.69 12.95
CA ASP A 11 -5.41 -11.46 14.16
C ASP A 11 -4.33 -12.54 14.29
N GLN A 12 -3.27 -12.42 13.49
CA GLN A 12 -2.11 -13.31 13.60
C GLN A 12 -0.82 -12.55 13.31
N TRP A 13 0.26 -12.99 13.96
CA TRP A 13 1.59 -12.44 13.75
C TRP A 13 2.20 -12.90 12.42
N TYR A 14 3.12 -12.11 11.88
CA TYR A 14 3.85 -12.45 10.65
C TYR A 14 4.67 -13.73 10.84
N ASP A 15 4.73 -14.59 9.82
CA ASP A 15 5.58 -15.77 9.86
C ASP A 15 7.06 -15.35 9.86
N THR A 16 7.66 -15.38 11.04
CA THR A 16 9.09 -15.07 11.24
C THR A 16 9.95 -16.33 11.18
N LYS A 17 9.36 -17.53 11.14
CA LYS A 17 10.14 -18.77 11.02
C LYS A 17 10.76 -18.88 9.63
N SER A 18 10.01 -18.52 8.59
CA SER A 18 10.49 -18.50 7.20
C SER A 18 11.60 -17.48 6.93
N THR A 19 11.76 -16.46 7.79
CA THR A 19 12.77 -15.40 7.67
C THR A 19 13.90 -15.51 8.70
N GLY A 20 14.05 -16.66 9.37
CA GLY A 20 15.11 -16.88 10.36
C GLY A 20 14.98 -15.98 11.61
N GLY A 21 13.76 -15.64 12.01
CA GLY A 21 13.46 -14.78 13.16
C GLY A 21 13.39 -13.29 12.83
N LYS A 22 13.70 -12.87 11.59
CA LYS A 22 13.65 -11.46 11.20
C LYS A 22 12.22 -11.02 10.89
N PHE A 23 11.78 -9.92 11.51
CA PHE A 23 10.56 -9.24 11.08
C PHE A 23 10.75 -8.63 9.69
N VAL A 24 9.96 -9.07 8.70
CA VAL A 24 9.95 -8.52 7.34
C VAL A 24 8.57 -7.92 7.07
N ARG A 25 8.55 -6.60 6.90
CA ARG A 25 7.35 -5.87 6.49
C ARG A 25 7.01 -6.23 5.04
N SER A 26 5.73 -6.44 4.75
CA SER A 26 5.22 -6.50 3.39
C SER A 26 5.44 -5.16 2.67
N ASP A 27 5.90 -5.22 1.43
CA ASP A 27 6.05 -4.03 0.61
C ASP A 27 4.70 -3.32 0.39
N ALA A 28 4.78 -2.00 0.18
CA ALA A 28 3.60 -1.23 -0.21
C ALA A 28 3.09 -1.74 -1.57
N GLN A 29 1.85 -2.24 -1.58
CA GLN A 29 1.21 -2.79 -2.78
C GLN A 29 0.81 -1.69 -3.79
N PHE A 30 0.47 -0.50 -3.29
CA PHE A 30 0.06 0.64 -4.13
C PHE A 30 1.21 1.64 -4.25
N ARG A 31 1.65 1.88 -5.49
CA ARG A 31 2.78 2.77 -5.83
C ARG A 31 2.54 3.63 -7.08
N SER A 32 1.28 3.87 -7.41
CA SER A 32 0.89 4.79 -8.50
C SER A 32 1.10 6.24 -8.06
N TRP A 33 1.26 7.13 -9.04
CA TRP A 33 1.57 8.54 -8.82
C TRP A 33 0.39 9.43 -9.20
N VAL A 34 0.15 10.46 -8.40
CA VAL A 34 -0.70 11.58 -8.82
C VAL A 34 0.14 12.51 -9.68
N THR A 35 -0.23 12.69 -10.94
CA THR A 35 0.46 13.53 -11.92
C THR A 35 -0.47 14.63 -12.42
N THR A 36 0.07 15.69 -13.01
CA THR A 36 -0.73 16.84 -13.46
C THR A 36 -1.78 16.47 -14.50
N ASP A 37 -1.50 15.50 -15.35
CA ASP A 37 -2.32 15.06 -16.49
C ASP A 37 -2.84 13.61 -16.34
N GLY A 38 -2.46 12.93 -15.27
CA GLY A 38 -2.80 11.53 -15.05
C GLY A 38 -1.93 10.55 -15.82
N ALA A 39 -0.83 10.98 -16.45
CA ALA A 39 0.17 10.05 -16.98
C ALA A 39 0.78 9.19 -15.87
N ALA A 40 1.26 7.99 -16.24
CA ALA A 40 1.96 7.12 -15.30
C ALA A 40 3.23 7.79 -14.78
N GLY A 41 3.47 7.69 -13.47
CA GLY A 41 4.73 8.12 -12.87
C GLY A 41 5.85 7.09 -13.04
N PRO A 42 6.98 7.26 -12.33
CA PRO A 42 8.10 6.31 -12.36
C PRO A 42 7.72 4.85 -12.00
N THR A 43 6.63 4.64 -11.27
CA THR A 43 6.13 3.33 -10.85
C THR A 43 4.61 3.28 -10.92
N GLY A 44 4.04 2.07 -10.94
CA GLY A 44 2.59 1.86 -10.91
C GLY A 44 1.91 2.26 -12.22
N GLU A 45 0.61 2.47 -12.15
CA GLU A 45 -0.24 2.77 -13.30
C GLU A 45 -0.58 4.27 -13.38
N GLY A 46 -0.98 4.73 -14.58
CA GLY A 46 -1.55 6.06 -14.79
C GLY A 46 -3.03 6.13 -14.44
N GLY A 47 -3.68 7.24 -14.81
CA GLY A 47 -5.09 7.50 -14.56
C GLY A 47 -5.36 8.36 -13.32
N PHE A 48 -4.33 8.88 -12.66
CA PHE A 48 -4.43 9.65 -11.43
C PHE A 48 -4.06 11.12 -11.67
N ALA A 49 -4.94 11.86 -12.35
CA ALA A 49 -4.77 13.29 -12.59
C ALA A 49 -5.05 14.12 -11.32
N ALA A 50 -4.22 15.14 -11.09
CA ALA A 50 -4.36 16.05 -9.97
C ALA A 50 -5.66 16.86 -10.05
N GLU A 51 -6.63 16.52 -9.19
CA GLU A 51 -7.97 17.10 -9.17
C GLU A 51 -8.42 17.40 -7.74
N ALA A 52 -9.07 18.55 -7.54
CA ALA A 52 -9.62 18.94 -6.25
C ALA A 52 -10.78 18.01 -5.84
N GLY A 53 -10.79 17.57 -4.57
CA GLY A 53 -11.84 16.73 -4.02
C GLY A 53 -11.77 15.24 -4.40
N ARG A 54 -10.77 14.81 -5.19
CA ARG A 54 -10.62 13.42 -5.67
C ARG A 54 -9.83 12.52 -4.71
N TYR A 55 -8.88 13.07 -3.96
CA TYR A 55 -7.93 12.32 -3.14
C TYR A 55 -8.18 12.50 -1.64
N HIS A 56 -7.90 11.45 -0.86
CA HIS A 56 -8.07 11.45 0.59
C HIS A 56 -6.83 10.85 1.28
N LEU A 57 -6.44 11.42 2.43
CA LEU A 57 -5.29 10.99 3.21
C LEU A 57 -5.75 10.25 4.48
N TYR A 58 -5.36 8.99 4.62
CA TYR A 58 -5.51 8.21 5.85
C TYR A 58 -4.18 8.22 6.62
N VAL A 59 -4.19 8.69 7.88
CA VAL A 59 -2.99 8.84 8.73
C VAL A 59 -3.33 8.62 10.20
N SER A 60 -2.34 8.20 11.01
CA SER A 60 -2.41 8.15 12.48
C SER A 60 -1.55 9.27 13.07
N LEU A 61 -2.06 9.95 14.10
CA LEU A 61 -1.34 10.99 14.84
C LEU A 61 -0.38 10.40 15.88
#